data_AF-A0A919C553-F1
#
_entry.id   AF-A0A919C553-F1
#
_cell.length_a   1.000
_cell.length_b   1.000
_cell.length_c   1.000
_cell.angle_alpha   90.00
_cell.angle_beta   90.00
_cell.angle_gamma   90.00
#
_symmetry.space_group_name_H-M   'P 1'
#
loop_
_entity.id
_entity.type
_entity.pdbx_description
1 polymer ?
#
loop_
_entity_poly.entity_id
_entity_poly.type
_entity_poly.pdbx_seq_one_letter_code
_entity_poly.pdbx_strand_id
1 'polypeptide(L)' 'MSVGTQPATEPRWFKSSYSGGNATECVECAYVSNGIRVRDSKCSDGPVIPVRTSAWLPFVNSLAQRRASAAPSSSAGSAS' A
#
# COMPACT_ATOMS: atom_id res chain seq x y z
N MET A 1 -31.40 -22.21 9.61
CA MET A 1 -31.38 -21.56 8.28
C MET A 1 -30.40 -20.42 8.37
N SER A 2 -29.43 -20.38 7.46
CA SER A 2 -28.10 -19.77 7.63
C SER A 2 -28.10 -18.28 7.95
N VAL A 3 -27.19 -17.89 8.86
CA VAL A 3 -26.79 -16.50 9.05
C VAL A 3 -26.30 -15.95 7.71
N GLY A 4 -26.98 -14.94 7.18
CA GLY A 4 -26.51 -14.22 6.00
C GLY A 4 -25.22 -13.50 6.36
N THR A 5 -24.11 -13.96 5.81
CA THR A 5 -22.87 -13.18 5.75
C THR A 5 -23.22 -11.81 5.15
N GLN A 6 -23.18 -10.76 5.96
CA GLN A 6 -23.36 -9.39 5.46
C GLN A 6 -22.31 -9.14 4.38
N PRO A 7 -22.67 -8.52 3.24
CA PRO A 7 -21.69 -8.24 2.20
C PRO A 7 -20.65 -7.30 2.80
N ALA A 8 -19.42 -7.79 2.98
CA ALA A 8 -18.28 -6.92 3.16
C ALA A 8 -18.31 -5.94 1.99
N THR A 9 -18.50 -4.65 2.27
CA THR A 9 -18.69 -3.59 1.28
C THR A 9 -17.78 -3.83 0.10
N GLU A 10 -18.35 -3.92 -1.10
CA GLU A 10 -17.58 -4.24 -2.30
C GLU A 10 -16.37 -3.28 -2.40
N PRO A 11 -15.17 -3.79 -2.68
CA PRO A 11 -13.96 -2.99 -2.68
C PRO A 11 -14.08 -1.87 -3.73
N ARG A 12 -13.99 -0.61 -3.27
CA ARG A 12 -13.99 0.56 -4.17
C ARG A 12 -12.61 0.69 -4.81
N TRP A 13 -12.51 0.22 -6.06
CA TRP A 13 -11.29 0.28 -6.86
C TRP A 13 -11.01 1.70 -7.37
N PHE A 14 -9.74 2.09 -7.35
CA PHE A 14 -9.27 3.34 -7.93
C PHE A 14 -7.92 3.13 -8.64
N LYS A 15 -7.69 3.94 -9.68
CA LYS A 15 -6.44 3.94 -10.46
C LYS A 15 -5.42 4.91 -9.84
N SER A 16 -4.14 4.61 -10.04
CA SER A 16 -3.04 5.48 -9.58
C SER A 16 -2.98 6.79 -10.38
N SER A 17 -2.53 7.88 -9.76
CA SER A 17 -2.41 9.19 -10.44
C SER A 17 -1.20 9.30 -11.40
N TYR A 18 -0.27 8.34 -11.37
CA TYR A 18 0.84 8.22 -12.34
C TYR A 18 0.43 7.56 -13.66
N SER A 19 -0.86 7.34 -13.83
CA SER A 19 -1.44 6.56 -14.93
C SER A 19 -1.90 7.42 -16.12
N GLY A 20 -1.65 8.73 -16.08
CA GLY A 20 -1.95 9.66 -17.16
C GLY A 20 -0.75 9.96 -18.07
N GLY A 21 -0.86 9.61 -19.36
CA GLY A 21 -0.03 10.20 -20.42
C GLY A 21 0.16 9.34 -21.68
N ASN A 22 0.23 8.00 -21.56
CA ASN A 22 0.59 7.12 -22.69
C ASN A 22 0.06 5.66 -22.57
N ALA A 23 -1.18 5.45 -22.11
CA ALA A 23 -1.81 4.11 -22.03
C ALA A 23 -1.14 3.07 -21.08
N THR A 24 -0.54 3.54 -19.98
CA THR A 24 0.25 2.74 -19.01
C THR A 24 -0.45 2.52 -17.67
N GLU A 25 -1.77 2.30 -17.67
CA GLU A 25 -2.50 1.96 -16.43
C GLU A 25 -2.57 0.42 -16.26
N CYS A 26 -1.66 -0.15 -15.47
CA CYS A 26 -1.62 -1.59 -15.20
C CYS A 26 -2.04 -1.95 -13.78
N VAL A 27 -2.45 -1.00 -12.93
CA VAL A 27 -2.80 -1.31 -11.53
C VAL A 27 -4.02 -0.54 -11.02
N GLU A 28 -4.88 -1.27 -10.31
CA GLU A 28 -5.96 -0.71 -9.49
C GLU A 28 -5.77 -1.13 -8.04
N CYS A 29 -6.15 -0.25 -7.12
CA CYS A 29 -6.08 -0.49 -5.70
C CYS A 29 -7.45 -0.32 -5.05
N ALA A 30 -7.71 -1.06 -3.97
CA ALA A 30 -8.89 -0.85 -3.13
C ALA A 30 -8.54 -0.97 -1.65
N TYR A 31 -9.04 -0.05 -0.84
CA TYR A 31 -8.95 -0.12 0.61
C TYR A 31 -9.96 -1.13 1.15
N VAL A 32 -9.51 -1.96 2.09
CA VAL A 32 -10.35 -2.92 2.81
C VAL A 32 -10.00 -2.90 4.30
N SER A 33 -10.87 -3.41 5.16
CA SER A 33 -10.71 -3.31 6.62
C SER A 33 -9.37 -3.82 7.16
N ASN A 34 -8.72 -4.77 6.47
CA ASN A 34 -7.47 -5.41 6.92
C ASN A 34 -6.27 -5.11 6.01
N GLY A 35 -6.37 -4.11 5.13
CA GLY A 35 -5.26 -3.71 4.26
C GLY A 35 -5.70 -3.17 2.91
N ILE A 36 -4.94 -3.52 1.87
CA ILE A 36 -5.14 -3.03 0.50
C ILE A 36 -5.19 -4.23 -0.43
N ARG A 37 -6.06 -4.16 -1.44
CA ARG A 37 -6.07 -5.10 -2.57
C ARG A 37 -5.47 -4.41 -3.78
N VAL A 38 -4.62 -5.12 -4.52
CA VAL A 38 -4.02 -4.64 -5.76
C VAL A 38 -4.34 -5.63 -6.87
N ARG A 39 -4.74 -5.15 -8.04
CA ARG A 39 -4.96 -5.99 -9.22
C ARG A 39 -4.46 -5.31 -10.48
N ASP A 40 -4.33 -6.08 -11.55
CA ASP A 40 -4.05 -5.54 -12.87
C ASP A 40 -5.31 -4.88 -13.46
N SER A 41 -5.19 -3.63 -13.91
CA SER A 41 -6.34 -2.88 -14.44
C SER A 41 -6.83 -3.44 -15.79
N LYS A 42 -5.99 -4.17 -16.53
CA LYS A 42 -6.31 -4.74 -17.84
C LYS A 42 -6.91 -6.15 -17.71
N CYS A 43 -6.73 -6.79 -16.56
CA CYS A 43 -7.29 -8.08 -16.21
C CYS A 43 -8.07 -7.95 -14.88
N SER A 44 -9.23 -7.28 -14.95
CA SER A 44 -10.10 -7.01 -13.79
C SER A 44 -10.57 -8.28 -13.06
N ASP A 45 -10.74 -9.36 -13.82
CA ASP A 45 -11.14 -10.70 -13.36
C ASP A 45 -9.93 -11.59 -13.01
N GLY A 46 -8.73 -11.02 -13.13
CA GLY A 46 -7.47 -11.66 -12.81
C GLY A 46 -7.20 -11.74 -11.31
N PRO A 47 -6.02 -12.28 -10.93
CA PRO A 47 -5.65 -12.46 -9.54
C PRO A 47 -5.53 -11.13 -8.80
N VAL A 48 -6.08 -11.11 -7.58
CA VAL A 48 -5.98 -9.98 -6.65
C VAL A 48 -4.90 -10.28 -5.61
N ILE A 49 -3.97 -9.36 -5.43
CA ILE A 49 -2.90 -9.44 -4.45
C ILE A 49 -3.35 -8.71 -3.16
N PRO A 50 -3.52 -9.43 -2.03
CA PRO A 50 -3.82 -8.80 -0.75
C PRO A 50 -2.54 -8.36 -0.04
N VAL A 51 -2.49 -7.09 0.36
CA VAL A 51 -1.43 -6.54 1.20
C VAL A 51 -2.02 -6.25 2.58
N ARG A 52 -1.68 -7.06 3.59
CA ARG A 52 -2.19 -6.89 4.95
C ARG A 52 -1.51 -5.75 5.68
N THR A 53 -2.28 -4.95 6.43
CA THR A 53 -1.74 -3.85 7.25
C THR A 53 -0.66 -4.33 8.22
N SER A 54 -0.83 -5.51 8.80
CA SER A 54 0.11 -6.09 9.76
C SER A 54 1.49 -6.39 9.17
N ALA A 55 1.57 -6.63 7.86
CA ALA A 55 2.84 -6.85 7.16
C ALA A 55 3.39 -5.54 6.57
N TRP A 56 2.51 -4.65 6.11
CA TRP A 56 2.90 -3.39 5.48
C TRP A 56 3.51 -2.39 6.48
N LEU A 57 2.92 -2.26 7.66
CA LEU A 57 3.36 -1.29 8.67
C LEU A 57 4.83 -1.47 9.12
N PRO A 58 5.29 -2.67 9.53
CA PRO A 58 6.68 -2.86 9.91
C PRO A 58 7.64 -2.64 8.73
N PHE A 59 7.23 -3.00 7.50
CA PHE A 59 8.02 -2.74 6.29
C PHE A 59 8.27 -1.24 6.09
N VAL A 60 7.23 -0.40 6.13
CA VAL A 60 7.38 1.06 5.96
C VAL A 60 8.21 1.67 7.09
N ASN A 61 8.00 1.22 8.33
CA ASN A 61 8.81 1.68 9.47
C ASN A 61 10.30 1.36 9.27
N SER A 62 10.64 0.17 8.76
CA SER A 62 12.03 -0.19 8.48
C SER A 62 12.68 0.74 7.42
N LEU A 63 11.91 1.20 6.43
CA LEU A 63 12.39 2.15 5.42
C LEU A 63 12.63 3.54 6.01
N ALA A 64 11.74 4.02 6.86
CA ALA A 64 11.89 5.30 7.55
C ALA A 64 13.12 5.28 8.47
N GLN A 65 13.31 4.20 9.25
CA GLN A 65 14.46 4.02 10.11
C GLN A 65 15.78 4.01 9.31
N ARG A 66 15.82 3.30 8.17
CA ARG A 66 17.02 3.33 7.29
C ARG A 66 17.35 4.73 6.79
N ARG A 67 16.35 5.54 6.43
CA ARG A 67 16.56 6.93 6.01
C ARG A 67 17.10 7.79 7.15
N ALA A 68 16.60 7.59 8.37
CA ALA A 68 17.09 8.32 9.54
C ALA A 68 18.54 7.94 9.89
N SER A 69 18.90 6.66 9.83
CA SER A 69 20.26 6.20 10.10
C SER A 69 21.28 6.58 9.02
N ALA A 70 20.83 6.86 7.80
CA ALA A 70 21.69 7.33 6.70
C ALA A 70 21.90 8.85 6.69
N ALA A 71 21.18 9.61 7.53
CA ALA A 71 21.46 11.03 7.70
C ALA A 71 22.84 11.20 8.37
N PRO A 72 23.70 12.12 7.89
CA PRO A 72 25.00 12.34 8.51
C PRO A 72 24.76 12.75 9.97
N SER A 73 25.35 12.00 10.90
CA SER A 73 25.38 12.39 12.29
C SER A 73 26.20 13.66 12.40
N SER A 74 25.53 14.82 12.46
CA SER A 74 26.15 16.07 12.88
C SER A 74 26.58 15.87 14.33
N SER A 75 27.80 15.38 14.55
CA SER A 75 28.45 15.44 15.86
C SER A 75 28.70 16.92 16.15
N ALA A 76 27.72 17.58 16.75
CA ALA A 76 27.92 18.89 17.34
C ALA A 76 28.97 18.71 18.44
N GLY A 77 30.19 19.17 18.17
CA GLY A 77 31.24 19.24 19.16
C GLY A 77 30.76 20.05 20.35
N SER A 78 30.73 19.41 21.51
CA SER A 78 30.66 20.12 22.79
C SER A 78 32.01 20.82 22.98
N ALA A 79 32.05 22.13 22.79
CA ALA A 79 33.15 22.95 23.30
C ALA A 79 32.73 23.46 24.68
N SER A 80 33.48 23.04 25.70
CA SER A 80 33.45 23.60 27.06
C SER A 80 34.20 24.92 27.11
#